data_AF-A0A6F8TQZ7-F1
#
_entry.id   AF-A0A6F8TQZ7-F1
#
_cell.length_a   1.000
_cell.length_b   1.000
_cell.length_c   1.000
_cell.angle_alpha   90.00
_cell.angle_beta   90.00
_cell.angle_gamma   90.00
#
_symmetry.space_group_name_H-M   'P 1'
#
loop_
_entity.id
_entity.type
_entity.pdbx_description
1 polymer ?
#
loop_
_entity_poly.entity_id
_entity_poly.type
_entity_poly.pdbx_seq_one_letter_code
_entity_poly.pdbx_strand_id
1 'polypeptide(L)' 'MKNNLSRRSIENLSIQSAYDFCDSIGIKPTITNLSLITGFSDERILEIIEANYCENPLTKEG' A
#
# COMPACT_ATOMS: atom_id res chain seq x y z
N MET A 1 6.45 14.87 22.35
CA MET A 1 5.72 13.59 22.25
C MET A 1 6.32 12.81 21.08
N LYS A 2 6.79 11.57 21.27
CA LYS A 2 7.16 10.70 20.14
C LYS A 2 5.86 10.14 19.57
N ASN A 3 5.37 10.73 18.48
CA ASN A 3 4.22 10.20 17.76
C ASN A 3 4.68 8.93 17.03
N ASN A 4 4.56 7.79 17.69
CA ASN A 4 4.81 6.51 17.05
C ASN A 4 3.66 6.25 16.07
N LEU A 5 4.00 6.01 14.81
CA LEU A 5 3.02 5.59 13.81
C LEU A 5 2.41 4.25 14.23
N SER A 6 1.12 4.09 13.97
CA SER A 6 0.49 2.79 14.13
C SER A 6 1.13 1.80 13.17
N ARG A 7 1.15 0.51 13.53
CA ARG A 7 1.63 -0.55 12.65
C ARG A 7 0.95 -0.51 11.29
N ARG A 8 -0.36 -0.28 11.27
CA ARG A 8 -1.15 -0.15 10.04
C ARG A 8 -0.70 1.04 9.18
N SER A 9 -0.38 2.17 9.80
CA SER A 9 0.14 3.34 9.08
C SER A 9 1.51 3.06 8.46
N ILE A 10 2.38 2.32 9.15
CA ILE A 10 3.69 1.92 8.62
C ILE A 10 3.50 0.98 7.43
N GLU A 11 2.63 -0.02 7.55
CA GLU A 11 2.35 -0.99 6.48
C GLU A 11 1.74 -0.32 5.24
N ASN A 12 0.82 0.64 5.42
CA ASN A 12 0.28 1.47 4.34
C ASN A 12 1.38 2.25 3.61
N LEU A 13 2.25 2.93 4.36
CA LEU A 13 3.36 3.71 3.81
C LEU A 13 4.35 2.82 3.06
N SER A 14 4.64 1.62 3.56
CA SER A 14 5.50 0.66 2.88
C SER A 14 4.94 0.23 1.52
N ILE A 15 3.64 -0.09 1.45
CA ILE A 15 2.99 -0.48 0.19
C ILE A 15 2.97 0.70 -0.79
N GLN A 16 2.64 1.91 -0.32
CA GLN A 16 2.64 3.10 -1.18
C GLN A 16 4.05 3.41 -1.71
N SER A 17 5.08 3.32 -0.86
CA SER A 17 6.47 3.51 -1.28
C SER A 17 6.91 2.46 -2.31
N ALA A 18 6.47 1.21 -2.16
CA ALA A 18 6.75 0.15 -3.13
C ALA A 18 6.03 0.37 -4.47
N TYR A 19 4.83 0.93 -4.43
CA TYR A 19 4.09 1.34 -5.63
C TYR A 19 4.84 2.44 -6.40
N ASP A 20 5.22 3.52 -5.70
CA ASP A 20 5.97 4.64 -6.27
C ASP A 20 7.33 4.18 -6.81
N PHE A 21 7.98 3.24 -6.11
CA PHE A 21 9.22 2.64 -6.59
C PHE A 21 9.01 1.91 -7.93
N CYS A 22 7.97 1.09 -8.05
CA CYS A 22 7.65 0.40 -9.31
C CYS A 22 7.47 1.39 -10.46
N ASP A 23 6.68 2.45 -10.23
CA ASP A 23 6.44 3.49 -11.22
C ASP A 23 7.73 4.22 -11.63
N SER A 24 8.58 4.54 -10.64
CA SER A 24 9.85 5.26 -10.87
C SER A 24 10.85 4.50 -11.77
N ILE A 25 10.77 3.16 -11.78
CA ILE A 25 11.64 2.31 -12.62
C ILE A 25 10.91 1.78 -13.86
N GLY A 26 9.68 2.24 -14.13
CA GLY A 26 8.90 1.90 -15.31
C GLY A 26 8.33 0.47 -15.31
N ILE A 27 8.14 -0.14 -14.14
CA ILE A 27 7.48 -1.44 -14.03
C ILE A 27 6.07 -1.31 -13.46
N LYS A 28 5.18 -2.20 -13.89
CA LYS A 28 3.83 -2.22 -13.35
C LYS A 28 3.86 -2.65 -11.87
N PRO A 29 3.21 -1.91 -10.95
CA PRO A 29 3.00 -2.35 -9.58
C PRO A 29 1.96 -3.48 -9.57
N THR A 30 2.45 -4.72 -9.57
CA THR A 30 1.64 -5.93 -9.37
C THR A 30 1.77 -6.39 -7.92
N ILE A 31 0.84 -7.22 -7.43
CA ILE A 31 0.91 -7.76 -6.08
C ILE A 31 2.23 -8.48 -5.83
N THR A 32 2.67 -9.29 -6.79
CA THR A 32 3.96 -9.98 -6.73
C THR A 32 5.15 -9.02 -6.60
N ASN A 33 5.16 -7.91 -7.33
CA ASN A 33 6.23 -6.91 -7.24
C ASN A 33 6.20 -6.21 -5.88
N LEU A 34 5.02 -5.83 -5.40
CA LEU A 34 4.84 -5.21 -4.09
C LEU A 34 5.27 -6.15 -2.95
N SER A 35 4.95 -7.44 -3.06
CA SER A 35 5.35 -8.52 -2.16
C SER A 35 6.88 -8.65 -2.09
N LEU A 36 7.55 -8.70 -3.25
CA LEU A 36 9.01 -8.76 -3.33
C LEU A 36 9.71 -7.53 -2.72
N ILE A 37 9.14 -6.33 -2.89
CA ILE A 37 9.75 -5.09 -2.39
C ILE A 37 9.50 -4.92 -0.88
N THR A 38 8.28 -5.19 -0.41
CA THR A 38 7.88 -4.94 0.97
C THR A 38 8.21 -6.10 1.92
N GLY A 39 8.35 -7.32 1.40
CA GLY A 39 8.48 -8.55 2.18
C GLY A 39 7.17 -9.01 2.82
N PHE A 40 6.04 -8.40 2.48
CA PHE A 40 4.71 -8.84 2.92
C PHE A 40 4.19 -9.96 2.03
N SER A 41 3.32 -10.81 2.59
CA SER A 41 2.61 -11.79 1.76
C SER A 41 1.58 -11.10 0.86
N ASP A 42 1.24 -11.76 -0.24
CA ASP A 42 0.25 -11.29 -1.19
C ASP A 42 -1.11 -11.05 -0.52
N GLU A 43 -1.51 -11.93 0.41
CA GLU A 43 -2.74 -11.80 1.20
C GLU A 43 -2.71 -10.55 2.08
N ARG A 44 -1.57 -10.27 2.73
CA ARG A 44 -1.45 -9.09 3.58
C ARG A 44 -1.55 -7.79 2.78
N ILE A 45 -0.96 -7.78 1.59
CA ILE A 45 -1.05 -6.63 0.67
C ILE A 45 -2.50 -6.40 0.25
N LEU A 46 -3.23 -7.46 -0.11
CA LEU A 46 -4.65 -7.38 -0.45
C LEU A 46 -5.49 -6.84 0.71
N GLU A 47 -5.33 -7.38 1.92
CA GLU A 47 -6.04 -6.91 3.11
C GLU A 47 -5.85 -5.40 3.33
N ILE A 48 -4.61 -4.93 3.16
CA ILE A 48 -4.27 -3.52 3.36
C ILE A 48 -4.89 -2.64 2.26
N ILE A 49 -4.79 -3.06 1.00
CA ILE A 49 -5.39 -2.33 -0.13
C ILE A 49 -6.91 -2.25 0.02
N GLU A 50 -7.57 -3.39 0.31
CA GLU A 50 -9.02 -3.46 0.52
C GLU A 50 -9.46 -2.59 1.70
N ALA A 51 -8.74 -2.64 2.82
CA ALA A 51 -9.09 -1.84 3.98
C ALA A 51 -8.98 -0.33 3.70
N ASN A 52 -8.01 0.09 2.89
CA ASN A 52 -7.90 1.49 2.45
C ASN A 52 -8.96 1.87 1.43
N TYR A 53 -9.42 0.94 0.57
CA TYR A 53 -10.51 1.16 -0.38
C TYR A 53 -11.87 1.28 0.32
N CYS A 54 -12.12 0.42 1.32
CA CYS A 54 -13.33 0.44 2.13
C CYS A 54 -13.42 1.65 3.07
N GLU A 55 -12.28 2.13 3.59
CA GLU A 55 -12.22 3.34 4.42
C GLU A 55 -12.23 4.64 3.62
N ASN A 56 -12.06 4.57 2.30
CA ASN A 56 -12.10 5.72 1.41
C ASN A 56 -13.19 5.56 0.33
N PRO A 57 -14.48 5.60 0.70
CA PRO A 57 -15.56 5.73 -0.27
C PRO A 57 -15.60 7.19 -0.76
N LEU A 58 -14.55 7.66 -1.43
CA LEU A 58 -14.58 9.00 -2.02
C LEU A 58 -15.23 8.96 -3.40
N THR A 59 -16.10 9.96 -3.57
CA THR A 59 -16.28 10.71 -4.82
C THR A 59 -16.94 9.96 -5.97
N LYS A 60 -18.27 9.82 -5.87
CA LYS A 60 -19.13 10.08 -7.03
C LYS A 60 -19.07 11.59 -7.34
N GLU A 61 -18.02 12.06 -8.02
CA GLU A 61 -18.20 13.20 -8.94
C GLU A 61 -18.93 12.62 -10.15
N GLY A 62 -19.99 13.21 -10.71
CA GLY A 62 -20.27 14.62 -10.91
C GLY A 62 -20.61 14.75 -12.39
#